data_AF-A0A1Y4ARI6-F1
#
_entry.id   AF-A0A1Y4ARI6-F1
#
_cell.length_a   1.000
_cell.length_b   1.000
_cell.length_c   1.000
_cell.angle_alpha   90.00
_cell.angle_beta   90.00
_cell.angle_gamma   90.00
#
_symmetry.space_group_name_H-M   'P 1'
#
loop_
_entity.id
_entity.type
_entity.pdbx_description
1 polymer ?
#
loop_
_entity_poly.entity_id
_entity_poly.type
_entity_poly.pdbx_seq_one_letter_code
_entity_poly.pdbx_strand_id
1 'polypeptide(L)'
;MGKYFDMLCEDVRFREGLNACMNCGVCTGVCPAAEFYNYDPRQIVATVQSRDDEAIEALLKSDTIWYCGECMSCRPRCPRGNTPGYVIQALRSLSQKLGFFVESEKGRQQLALKRIIGDNILRTGYCIVPRMVKPELHPEQGTVWKWIFDNDKEVFGRFTPVYMRHGAGALRRLDAGSLDELHRIFEVSGGSEFFDRIERFSDRKAREMGYEEGADQNYMMDVFRYNSNEHD
;
A
#
# COMPACT_ATOMS: atom_id res chain seq x y z
N MET A 1 -18.68 -1.61 23.80
CA MET A 1 -17.27 -1.35 23.48
C MET A 1 -17.12 -1.77 22.02
N GLY A 2 -16.59 -0.90 21.15
CA GLY A 2 -16.60 -1.13 19.71
C GLY A 2 -15.56 -2.17 19.31
N LYS A 3 -16.00 -3.25 18.66
CA LYS A 3 -15.16 -4.37 18.20
C LYS A 3 -13.98 -3.87 17.37
N TYR A 4 -14.22 -2.96 16.42
CA TYR A 4 -13.16 -2.48 15.54
C TYR A 4 -12.20 -1.53 16.25
N PHE A 5 -12.71 -0.70 17.15
CA PHE A 5 -11.87 0.18 17.97
C PHE A 5 -10.88 -0.63 18.83
N ASP A 6 -11.36 -1.71 19.45
CA ASP A 6 -10.51 -2.58 20.27
C ASP A 6 -9.43 -3.27 19.43
N MET A 7 -9.76 -3.73 18.21
CA MET A 7 -8.78 -4.27 17.27
C MET A 7 -7.75 -3.21 16.83
N LEU A 8 -8.17 -1.96 16.62
CA LEU A 8 -7.25 -0.87 16.28
C LEU A 8 -6.28 -0.58 17.43
N CYS A 9 -6.70 -0.72 18.69
CA CYS A 9 -5.83 -0.56 19.85
C CYS A 9 -4.67 -1.58 19.91
N GLU A 10 -4.73 -2.69 19.17
CA GLU A 10 -3.60 -3.63 19.03
C GLU A 10 -2.43 -3.01 18.22
N ASP A 11 -2.71 -2.04 17.35
CA ASP A 11 -1.72 -1.41 16.49
C ASP A 11 -1.01 -0.25 17.20
N VAL A 12 0.33 -0.32 17.28
CA VAL A 12 1.16 0.73 17.91
C VAL A 12 0.95 2.09 17.25
N ARG A 13 0.74 2.14 15.94
CA ARG A 13 0.49 3.39 15.20
C ARG A 13 -0.81 4.02 15.66
N PHE A 14 -1.85 3.22 15.87
CA PHE A 14 -3.13 3.74 16.38
C PHE A 14 -2.99 4.29 17.80
N ARG A 15 -2.32 3.55 18.69
CA ARG A 15 -2.08 3.96 20.08
C ARG A 15 -1.31 5.28 20.18
N GLU A 16 -0.33 5.49 19.31
CA GLU A 16 0.43 6.75 19.25
C GLU A 16 -0.29 7.85 18.43
N GLY A 17 -1.14 7.43 17.49
CA GLY A 17 -1.79 8.29 16.51
C GLY A 17 -3.07 8.96 17.02
N LEU A 18 -3.80 8.32 17.93
CA LEU A 18 -5.04 8.85 18.50
C LEU A 18 -4.88 9.15 19.99
N ASN A 19 -4.78 10.44 20.30
CA ASN A 19 -4.80 11.01 21.64
C ASN A 19 -6.19 11.65 21.89
N ALA A 20 -6.22 12.90 22.33
CA ALA A 20 -7.45 13.66 22.55
C ALA A 20 -7.74 14.60 21.37
N CYS A 21 -8.18 14.04 20.24
CA CYS A 21 -8.62 14.86 19.11
C CYS A 21 -9.81 15.73 19.51
N MET A 22 -9.73 17.01 19.13
CA MET A 22 -10.71 18.06 19.40
C MET A 22 -11.41 18.56 18.14
N ASN A 23 -11.31 17.79 17.04
CA ASN A 23 -11.98 18.05 15.77
C ASN A 23 -11.65 19.44 15.14
N CYS A 24 -10.43 19.96 15.33
CA CYS A 24 -10.05 21.33 14.94
C CYS A 24 -9.78 21.57 13.44
N GLY A 25 -9.59 20.54 12.63
CA GLY A 25 -9.38 20.68 11.17
C GLY A 25 -7.98 21.08 10.69
N VAL A 26 -7.01 21.28 11.58
CA VAL A 26 -5.62 21.56 11.16
C VAL A 26 -5.06 20.47 10.24
N CYS A 27 -5.38 19.19 10.51
CA CYS A 27 -4.92 18.09 9.67
C CYS A 27 -5.49 18.10 8.26
N THR A 28 -6.74 18.56 8.09
CA THR A 28 -7.40 18.74 6.79
C THR A 28 -6.76 19.90 6.04
N GLY A 29 -6.57 21.04 6.70
CA GLY A 29 -6.00 22.24 6.09
C GLY A 29 -4.54 22.10 5.63
N VAL A 30 -3.82 21.05 6.04
CA VAL A 30 -2.44 20.77 5.60
C VAL A 30 -2.31 19.49 4.79
N CYS A 31 -3.43 18.84 4.45
CA CYS A 31 -3.44 17.60 3.71
C CYS A 31 -3.43 17.88 2.20
N PRO A 32 -2.39 17.45 1.46
CA PRO A 32 -2.41 17.58 0.00
C PRO A 32 -3.56 16.79 -0.64
N ALA A 33 -3.91 15.63 -0.10
CA ALA A 33 -5.01 14.82 -0.64
C ALA A 33 -6.37 15.51 -0.52
N ALA A 34 -6.57 16.38 0.48
CA ALA A 34 -7.80 17.15 0.63
C ALA A 34 -7.98 18.23 -0.44
N GLU A 35 -6.92 18.56 -1.19
CA GLU A 35 -6.97 19.51 -2.32
C GLU A 35 -7.45 18.84 -3.61
N PHE A 36 -7.25 17.52 -3.76
CA PHE A 36 -7.54 16.78 -4.99
C PHE A 36 -8.68 15.77 -4.85
N TYR A 37 -9.10 15.45 -3.63
CA TYR A 37 -10.17 14.48 -3.34
C TYR A 37 -11.13 15.04 -2.30
N ASN A 38 -12.35 14.53 -2.28
CA ASN A 38 -13.28 14.72 -1.16
C ASN A 38 -12.79 13.95 0.08
N TYR A 39 -11.79 14.53 0.72
CA TYR A 39 -10.99 13.85 1.73
C TYR A 39 -10.80 14.73 2.95
N ASP A 40 -11.39 14.30 4.07
CA ASP A 40 -11.24 14.97 5.34
C ASP A 40 -10.63 14.03 6.40
N PRO A 41 -9.30 14.06 6.63
CA PRO A 41 -8.67 13.20 7.63
C PRO A 41 -9.15 13.49 9.06
N ARG A 42 -9.70 14.68 9.32
CA ARG A 42 -10.33 14.99 10.60
C ARG A 42 -11.62 14.18 10.80
N GLN A 43 -12.44 14.01 9.76
CA GLN A 43 -13.66 13.20 9.85
C GLN A 43 -13.35 11.74 10.11
N ILE A 44 -12.32 11.18 9.45
CA ILE A 44 -11.85 9.82 9.72
C ILE A 44 -11.51 9.64 11.20
N VAL A 45 -10.72 10.57 11.76
CA VAL A 45 -10.35 10.52 13.18
C VAL A 45 -11.57 10.69 14.09
N ALA A 46 -12.50 11.58 13.76
CA ALA A 46 -13.74 11.77 14.53
C ALA A 46 -14.61 10.51 14.53
N THR A 47 -14.77 9.85 13.38
CA THR A 47 -15.50 8.58 13.25
C THR A 47 -14.85 7.48 14.07
N VAL A 48 -13.52 7.35 14.04
CA VAL A 48 -12.86 6.33 14.86
C VAL A 48 -12.97 6.65 16.36
N GLN A 49 -12.87 7.93 16.72
CA GLN A 49 -13.00 8.37 18.11
C GLN A 49 -14.41 8.16 18.69
N SER A 50 -15.47 8.14 17.85
CA SER A 50 -16.83 7.86 18.30
C SER A 50 -17.02 6.40 18.73
N ARG A 51 -16.14 5.49 18.30
CA ARG A 51 -16.20 4.04 18.54
C ARG A 51 -17.47 3.37 18.00
N ASP A 52 -18.09 4.00 17.02
CA ASP A 52 -19.23 3.45 16.30
C ASP A 52 -18.73 2.40 15.29
N ASP A 53 -19.03 1.13 15.55
CA ASP A 53 -18.57 0.02 14.72
C ASP A 53 -19.14 0.07 13.29
N GLU A 54 -20.37 0.55 13.10
CA GLU A 54 -20.98 0.64 11.77
C GLU A 54 -20.26 1.72 10.94
N ALA A 55 -19.98 2.86 11.55
CA ALA A 55 -19.27 3.95 10.89
C ALA A 55 -17.79 3.59 10.62
N ILE A 56 -17.13 2.87 11.53
CA ILE A 56 -15.76 2.38 11.31
C ILE A 56 -15.75 1.31 10.20
N GLU A 57 -16.72 0.40 10.17
CA GLU A 57 -16.80 -0.60 9.10
C GLU A 57 -16.99 0.04 7.72
N ALA A 58 -17.82 1.09 7.64
CA ALA A 58 -18.00 1.85 6.41
C ALA A 58 -16.67 2.46 5.93
N LEU A 59 -15.84 2.99 6.84
CA LEU A 59 -14.49 3.47 6.49
C LEU A 59 -13.57 2.35 6.01
N LEU A 60 -13.63 1.16 6.63
CA LEU A 60 -12.77 0.03 6.26
C LEU A 60 -13.09 -0.50 4.85
N LYS A 61 -14.32 -0.31 4.38
CA LYS A 61 -14.79 -0.71 3.04
C LYS A 61 -14.69 0.39 1.99
N SER A 62 -14.44 1.64 2.38
CA SER A 62 -14.45 2.79 1.47
C SER A 62 -13.09 3.09 0.85
N ASP A 63 -13.09 3.88 -0.23
CA ASP A 63 -11.88 4.45 -0.84
C ASP A 63 -11.22 5.52 0.04
N THR A 64 -11.97 6.12 0.97
CA THR A 64 -11.53 7.27 1.76
C THR A 64 -10.21 7.00 2.47
N ILE A 65 -10.04 5.84 3.10
CA ILE A 65 -8.79 5.52 3.81
C ILE A 65 -7.59 5.38 2.85
N TRP A 66 -7.83 5.13 1.56
CA TRP A 66 -6.80 4.93 0.53
C TRP A 66 -6.32 6.23 -0.14
N TYR A 67 -7.01 7.36 0.06
CA TYR A 67 -6.57 8.66 -0.48
C TYR A 67 -5.39 9.29 0.30
N CYS A 68 -5.13 8.84 1.52
CA CYS A 68 -3.97 9.32 2.28
C CYS A 68 -2.65 8.99 1.56
N GLY A 69 -1.88 10.00 1.18
CA GLY A 69 -0.53 9.82 0.63
C GLY A 69 0.56 9.53 1.69
N GLU A 70 0.19 9.33 2.95
CA GLU A 70 1.10 9.00 4.07
C GLU A 70 2.30 9.96 4.24
N CYS A 71 2.15 11.22 3.80
CA CYS A 71 3.21 12.25 3.86
C CYS A 71 3.55 12.73 5.28
N MET A 72 2.75 12.35 6.28
CA MET A 72 2.90 12.73 7.69
C MET A 72 2.84 14.25 7.98
N SER A 73 2.39 15.08 7.03
CA SER A 73 2.21 16.53 7.24
C SER A 73 1.34 16.85 8.46
N CYS A 74 0.34 16.01 8.76
CA CYS A 74 -0.55 16.19 9.91
C CYS A 74 0.15 16.04 11.28
N ARG A 75 1.21 15.21 11.39
CA ARG A 75 1.85 14.87 12.67
C ARG A 75 2.41 16.08 13.42
N PRO A 76 3.34 16.88 12.85
CA PRO A 76 3.97 17.97 13.60
C PRO A 76 3.03 19.17 13.83
N ARG A 77 1.81 19.15 13.29
CA ARG A 77 0.90 20.30 13.27
C ARG A 77 -0.30 20.14 14.21
N CYS A 78 -0.59 18.93 14.66
CA CYS A 78 -1.70 18.71 15.58
C CYS A 78 -1.42 19.31 16.96
N PRO A 79 -2.23 20.27 17.46
CA PRO A 79 -2.00 20.88 18.78
C PRO A 79 -2.27 19.91 19.95
N ARG A 80 -2.86 18.75 19.67
CA ARG A 80 -3.16 17.69 20.63
C ARG A 80 -2.30 16.44 20.45
N GLY A 81 -1.28 16.50 19.59
CA GLY A 81 -0.37 15.39 19.32
C GLY A 81 -1.00 14.19 18.61
N ASN A 82 -2.15 14.36 17.95
CA ASN A 82 -2.70 13.29 17.11
C ASN A 82 -1.94 13.19 15.78
N THR A 83 -1.86 11.98 15.25
CA THR A 83 -1.31 11.68 13.93
C THR A 83 -2.37 10.96 13.11
N PRO A 84 -3.27 11.68 12.41
CA PRO A 84 -4.27 11.07 11.53
C PRO A 84 -3.67 10.06 10.54
N GLY A 85 -2.48 10.33 9.99
CA GLY A 85 -1.79 9.39 9.10
C GLY A 85 -1.55 8.01 9.73
N TYR A 86 -1.25 7.95 11.02
CA TYR A 86 -1.10 6.68 11.75
C TYR A 86 -2.42 5.98 11.99
N VAL A 87 -3.49 6.73 12.29
CA VAL A 87 -4.84 6.18 12.40
C VAL A 87 -5.26 5.54 11.07
N ILE A 88 -5.01 6.22 9.96
CA ILE A 88 -5.35 5.72 8.61
C ILE A 88 -4.50 4.50 8.24
N GLN A 89 -3.20 4.48 8.56
CA GLN A 89 -2.36 3.30 8.36
C GLN A 89 -2.89 2.08 9.13
N ALA A 90 -3.33 2.27 10.38
CA ALA A 90 -3.95 1.20 11.17
C ALA A 90 -5.29 0.73 10.56
N LEU A 91 -6.12 1.65 10.08
CA LEU A 91 -7.37 1.31 9.36
C LEU A 91 -7.09 0.50 8.09
N ARG A 92 -6.10 0.87 7.28
CA ARG A 92 -5.70 0.12 6.08
C ARG A 92 -5.28 -1.30 6.43
N SER A 93 -4.42 -1.45 7.44
CA SER A 93 -3.97 -2.76 7.91
C SER A 93 -5.12 -3.61 8.45
N LEU A 94 -6.07 -3.02 9.18
CA LEU A 94 -7.26 -3.72 9.66
C LEU A 94 -8.19 -4.11 8.50
N SER A 95 -8.40 -3.22 7.53
CA SER A 95 -9.18 -3.48 6.32
C SER A 95 -8.59 -4.66 5.52
N GLN A 96 -7.26 -4.73 5.39
CA GLN A 96 -6.56 -5.86 4.78
C GLN A 96 -6.67 -7.14 5.61
N LYS A 97 -6.53 -7.06 6.94
CA LYS A 97 -6.64 -8.20 7.88
C LYS A 97 -8.02 -8.87 7.79
N LEU A 98 -9.07 -8.06 7.64
CA LEU A 98 -10.48 -8.50 7.57
C LEU A 98 -10.98 -8.78 6.15
N GLY A 99 -10.23 -8.35 5.13
CA GLY A 99 -10.60 -8.50 3.73
C GLY A 99 -11.59 -7.46 3.23
N PHE A 100 -11.80 -6.34 3.93
CA PHE A 100 -12.67 -5.25 3.50
C PHE A 100 -12.07 -4.38 2.38
N PHE A 101 -10.74 -4.43 2.21
CA PHE A 101 -10.05 -3.67 1.16
C PHE A 101 -10.55 -4.02 -0.25
N VAL A 102 -11.13 -5.21 -0.45
CA VAL A 102 -11.64 -5.66 -1.74
C VAL A 102 -12.97 -5.02 -2.13
N GLU A 103 -13.65 -4.36 -1.18
CA GLU A 103 -14.88 -3.59 -1.44
C GLU A 103 -14.57 -2.19 -1.99
N SER A 104 -13.35 -1.69 -1.72
CA SER A 104 -12.86 -0.41 -2.21
C SER A 104 -12.23 -0.57 -3.59
N GLU A 105 -12.44 0.41 -4.47
CA GLU A 105 -11.73 0.50 -5.74
C GLU A 105 -10.22 0.60 -5.53
N LYS A 106 -9.78 1.60 -4.75
CA LYS A 106 -8.35 1.83 -4.48
C LYS A 106 -7.75 0.75 -3.59
N GLY A 107 -8.54 0.17 -2.69
CA GLY A 107 -8.14 -0.96 -1.87
C GLY A 107 -7.78 -2.18 -2.72
N ARG A 108 -8.55 -2.52 -3.75
CA ARG A 108 -8.23 -3.67 -4.64
C ARG A 108 -6.86 -3.57 -5.31
N GLN A 109 -6.31 -2.38 -5.50
CA GLN A 109 -4.96 -2.17 -6.05
C GLN A 109 -3.83 -2.70 -5.14
N GLN A 110 -4.12 -3.04 -3.88
CA GLN A 110 -3.15 -3.70 -3.00
C GLN A 110 -2.67 -5.05 -3.55
N LEU A 111 -3.47 -5.75 -4.37
CA LEU A 111 -3.02 -6.96 -5.06
C LEU A 111 -1.85 -6.68 -6.00
N ALA A 112 -1.95 -5.60 -6.79
CA ALA A 112 -0.89 -5.19 -7.70
C ALA A 112 0.38 -4.79 -6.92
N LEU A 113 0.24 -4.04 -5.83
CA LEU A 113 1.39 -3.70 -4.97
C LEU A 113 2.05 -4.94 -4.38
N LYS A 114 1.26 -5.92 -3.89
CA LYS A 114 1.80 -7.19 -3.40
C LYS A 114 2.58 -7.94 -4.50
N ARG A 115 2.00 -8.11 -5.69
CA ARG A 115 2.62 -8.92 -6.77
C ARG A 115 3.76 -8.20 -7.49
N ILE A 116 3.72 -6.88 -7.58
CA ILE A 116 4.74 -6.09 -8.28
C ILE A 116 5.85 -5.67 -7.33
N ILE A 117 5.58 -5.35 -6.07
CA ILE A 117 6.62 -4.89 -5.13
C ILE A 117 6.98 -6.00 -4.14
N GLY A 118 5.97 -6.58 -3.49
CA GLY A 118 6.16 -7.62 -2.48
C GLY A 118 6.89 -8.86 -3.01
N ASP A 119 6.39 -9.45 -4.10
CA ASP A 119 7.02 -10.64 -4.70
C ASP A 119 8.44 -10.34 -5.23
N ASN A 120 8.71 -9.08 -5.62
CA ASN A 120 10.06 -8.66 -6.06
C ASN A 120 11.05 -8.60 -4.91
N ILE A 121 10.63 -8.12 -3.74
CA ILE A 121 11.46 -8.11 -2.54
C ILE A 121 11.88 -9.55 -2.21
N LEU A 122 10.94 -10.49 -2.25
CA LEU A 122 11.25 -11.90 -1.94
C LEU A 122 12.08 -12.58 -3.02
N ARG A 123 11.84 -12.27 -4.30
CA ARG A 123 12.56 -12.90 -5.43
C ARG A 123 13.95 -12.33 -5.66
N THR A 124 14.13 -11.03 -5.45
CA THR A 124 15.32 -10.29 -5.88
C THR A 124 16.00 -9.51 -4.76
N GLY A 125 15.32 -9.34 -3.62
CA GLY A 125 15.72 -8.46 -2.51
C GLY A 125 15.58 -6.95 -2.79
N TYR A 126 14.99 -6.59 -3.93
CA TYR A 126 14.70 -5.20 -4.30
C TYR A 126 13.21 -5.02 -4.53
N CYS A 127 12.68 -3.85 -4.15
CA CYS A 127 11.31 -3.47 -4.50
C CYS A 127 11.10 -3.43 -6.01
N ILE A 128 12.03 -2.79 -6.72
CA ILE A 128 12.05 -2.62 -8.17
C ILE A 128 13.50 -2.67 -8.65
N VAL A 129 13.74 -3.33 -9.77
CA VAL A 129 14.96 -3.18 -10.57
C VAL A 129 14.61 -2.61 -11.95
N PRO A 130 15.54 -1.96 -12.67
CA PRO A 130 15.25 -1.31 -13.95
C PRO A 130 14.48 -2.18 -14.95
N ARG A 131 14.79 -3.48 -15.03
CA ARG A 131 14.12 -4.44 -15.91
C ARG A 131 12.63 -4.69 -15.62
N MET A 132 12.11 -4.21 -14.49
CA MET A 132 10.71 -4.39 -14.09
C MET A 132 9.82 -3.24 -14.55
N VAL A 133 10.40 -2.06 -14.83
CA VAL A 133 9.66 -0.90 -15.34
C VAL A 133 9.59 -1.00 -16.86
N LYS A 134 8.72 -1.89 -17.35
CA LYS A 134 8.55 -2.16 -18.77
C LYS A 134 8.00 -0.92 -19.52
N PRO A 135 8.60 -0.49 -20.64
CA PRO A 135 8.12 0.67 -21.40
C PRO A 135 6.65 0.58 -21.82
N GLU A 136 6.14 -0.63 -22.11
CA GLU A 136 4.74 -0.83 -22.53
C GLU A 136 3.73 -0.61 -21.39
N LEU A 137 4.19 -0.75 -20.15
CA LEU A 137 3.38 -0.52 -18.95
C LEU A 137 3.57 0.90 -18.38
N HIS A 138 4.61 1.62 -18.82
CA HIS A 138 5.01 2.92 -18.30
C HIS A 138 5.30 3.90 -19.45
N PRO A 139 4.31 4.19 -20.32
CA PRO A 139 4.51 5.04 -21.50
C PRO A 139 4.92 6.47 -21.15
N GLU A 140 4.58 6.94 -19.94
CA GLU A 140 4.94 8.26 -19.43
C GLU A 140 6.46 8.47 -19.29
N GLN A 141 7.25 7.39 -19.23
CA GLN A 141 8.71 7.44 -19.19
C GLN A 141 9.34 7.80 -20.56
N GLY A 142 8.56 7.68 -21.64
CA GLY A 142 8.96 8.10 -22.98
C GLY A 142 10.07 7.25 -23.64
N THR A 143 10.53 7.73 -24.79
CA THR A 143 11.49 7.02 -25.66
C THR A 143 12.89 6.88 -25.06
N VAL A 144 13.29 7.83 -24.21
CA VAL A 144 14.57 7.80 -23.50
C VAL A 144 14.62 6.60 -22.56
N TRP A 145 13.54 6.35 -21.80
CA TRP A 145 13.48 5.18 -20.93
C TRP A 145 13.48 3.88 -21.73
N LYS A 146 12.74 3.81 -22.85
CA LYS A 146 12.79 2.64 -23.73
C LYS A 146 14.24 2.32 -24.15
N TRP A 147 15.00 3.34 -24.56
CA TRP A 147 16.41 3.16 -24.92
C TRP A 147 17.25 2.69 -23.72
N ILE A 148 17.06 3.26 -22.53
CA ILE A 148 17.76 2.82 -21.30
C ILE A 148 17.43 1.36 -20.97
N PHE A 149 16.16 0.96 -21.08
CA PHE A 149 15.69 -0.39 -20.82
C PHE A 149 16.34 -1.41 -21.78
N ASP A 150 16.42 -1.08 -23.07
CA ASP A 150 17.04 -1.92 -24.09
C ASP A 150 18.57 -2.02 -23.92
N ASN A 151 19.20 -1.03 -23.28
CA ASN A 151 20.66 -0.92 -23.09
C ASN A 151 21.09 -1.00 -21.61
N ASP A 152 20.27 -1.61 -20.76
CA ASP A 152 20.39 -1.53 -19.30
C ASP A 152 21.76 -1.96 -18.76
N LYS A 153 22.35 -3.05 -19.29
CA LYS A 153 23.66 -3.56 -18.86
C LYS A 153 24.79 -2.57 -19.13
N GLU A 154 24.72 -1.86 -20.25
CA GLU A 154 25.72 -0.83 -20.58
C GLU A 154 25.53 0.38 -19.67
N VAL A 155 24.30 0.88 -19.55
CA VAL A 155 23.98 2.07 -18.75
C VAL A 155 24.29 1.84 -17.28
N PHE A 156 23.67 0.83 -16.65
CA PHE A 156 23.84 0.55 -15.23
C PHE A 156 25.21 -0.06 -14.91
N GLY A 157 25.85 -0.76 -15.84
CA GLY A 157 27.21 -1.27 -15.70
C GLY A 157 28.27 -0.17 -15.53
N ARG A 158 28.01 1.05 -16.03
CA ARG A 158 28.90 2.22 -15.80
C ARG A 158 28.84 2.74 -14.37
N PHE A 159 27.73 2.53 -13.66
CA PHE A 159 27.55 2.98 -12.28
C PHE A 159 27.96 1.93 -11.25
N THR A 160 27.87 0.64 -11.60
CA THR A 160 28.22 -0.44 -10.69
C THR A 160 28.75 -1.67 -11.44
N PRO A 161 29.92 -2.22 -11.06
CA PRO A 161 30.47 -3.42 -11.70
C PRO A 161 29.66 -4.68 -11.38
N VAL A 162 28.75 -4.61 -10.40
CA VAL A 162 27.94 -5.73 -9.91
C VAL A 162 26.49 -5.69 -10.40
N TYR A 163 26.14 -4.87 -11.40
CA TYR A 163 24.78 -4.85 -11.94
C TYR A 163 24.33 -6.28 -12.36
N MET A 164 23.32 -6.81 -11.67
CA MET A 164 22.78 -8.17 -11.85
C MET A 164 23.83 -9.30 -11.67
N ARG A 165 24.90 -9.04 -10.92
CA ARG A 165 25.97 -10.00 -10.60
C ARG A 165 26.17 -10.06 -9.08
N HIS A 166 26.77 -11.15 -8.60
CA HIS A 166 27.16 -11.24 -7.18
C HIS A 166 28.31 -10.28 -6.89
N GLY A 167 28.38 -9.79 -5.65
CA GLY A 167 29.40 -8.85 -5.16
C GLY A 167 28.80 -7.70 -4.35
N ALA A 168 29.63 -6.84 -3.78
CA ALA A 168 29.17 -5.69 -3.01
C ALA A 168 28.74 -4.54 -3.92
N GLY A 169 27.60 -3.90 -3.61
CA GLY A 169 27.08 -2.75 -4.36
C GLY A 169 25.57 -2.75 -4.53
N ALA A 170 25.07 -1.69 -5.16
CA ALA A 170 23.67 -1.54 -5.53
C ALA A 170 23.34 -2.36 -6.79
N LEU A 171 22.05 -2.71 -6.95
CA LEU A 171 21.53 -3.48 -8.08
C LEU A 171 22.25 -4.82 -8.31
N ARG A 172 22.81 -5.41 -7.24
CA ARG A 172 23.51 -6.68 -7.27
C ARG A 172 22.53 -7.84 -7.35
N ARG A 173 23.00 -9.01 -7.78
CA ARG A 173 22.28 -10.26 -7.54
C ARG A 173 22.57 -10.72 -6.11
N LEU A 174 21.54 -10.77 -5.27
CA LEU A 174 21.65 -11.35 -3.93
C LEU A 174 21.89 -12.86 -4.02
N ASP A 175 22.68 -13.37 -3.09
CA ASP A 175 22.91 -14.80 -2.92
C ASP A 175 21.69 -15.47 -2.26
N ALA A 176 21.62 -16.79 -2.39
CA ALA A 176 20.49 -17.57 -1.88
C ALA A 176 20.35 -17.46 -0.34
N GLY A 177 21.45 -17.42 0.41
CA GLY A 177 21.41 -17.30 1.86
C GLY A 177 20.79 -15.98 2.31
N SER A 178 21.18 -14.86 1.68
CA SER A 178 20.55 -13.55 1.95
C SER A 178 19.07 -13.52 1.60
N LEU A 179 18.65 -14.19 0.52
CA LEU A 179 17.23 -14.28 0.16
C LEU A 179 16.47 -15.16 1.15
N ASP A 180 17.05 -16.26 1.61
CA ASP A 180 16.45 -17.15 2.62
C ASP A 180 16.24 -16.41 3.96
N GLU A 181 17.18 -15.54 4.36
CA GLU A 181 17.00 -14.66 5.52
C GLU A 181 15.82 -13.70 5.34
N LEU A 182 15.67 -13.09 4.15
CA LEU A 182 14.51 -12.24 3.85
C LEU A 182 13.20 -13.02 3.92
N HIS A 183 13.17 -14.23 3.36
CA HIS A 183 12.01 -15.12 3.46
C HIS A 183 11.67 -15.45 4.93
N ARG A 184 12.69 -15.72 5.75
CA ARG A 184 12.48 -16.01 7.18
C ARG A 184 11.96 -14.80 7.96
N ILE A 185 12.43 -13.60 7.65
CA ILE A 185 11.91 -12.35 8.23
C ILE A 185 10.43 -12.20 7.91
N PHE A 186 10.02 -12.43 6.66
CA PHE A 186 8.62 -12.36 6.25
C PHE A 186 7.75 -13.42 6.94
N GLU A 187 8.27 -14.62 7.14
CA GLU A 187 7.58 -15.67 7.88
C GLU A 187 7.36 -15.30 9.35
N VAL A 188 8.44 -14.92 10.06
CA VAL A 188 8.39 -14.63 11.51
C VAL A 188 7.64 -13.35 11.84
N SER A 189 7.68 -12.35 10.95
CA SER A 189 6.94 -11.09 11.12
C SER A 189 5.45 -11.20 10.76
N GLY A 190 5.02 -12.31 10.17
CA GLY A 190 3.66 -12.48 9.63
C GLY A 190 3.44 -11.82 8.25
N GLY A 191 4.49 -11.30 7.62
CA GLY A 191 4.45 -10.73 6.27
C GLY A 191 4.00 -11.73 5.20
N SER A 192 4.43 -12.99 5.29
CA SER A 192 3.97 -14.05 4.37
C SER A 192 2.47 -14.31 4.51
N GLU A 193 1.98 -14.44 5.75
CA GLU A 193 0.55 -14.65 6.02
C GLU A 193 -0.28 -13.45 5.55
N PHE A 194 0.24 -12.23 5.72
CA PHE A 194 -0.38 -11.01 5.24
C PHE A 194 -0.50 -10.98 3.71
N PHE A 195 0.55 -11.39 2.99
CA PHE A 195 0.50 -11.53 1.52
C PHE A 195 -0.50 -12.60 1.08
N ASP A 196 -0.53 -13.74 1.76
CA ASP A 196 -1.51 -14.80 1.47
C ASP A 196 -2.95 -14.33 1.72
N ARG A 197 -3.18 -13.49 2.74
CA ARG A 197 -4.51 -12.89 2.97
C ARG A 197 -4.93 -11.99 1.82
N ILE A 198 -4.03 -11.14 1.33
CA ILE A 198 -4.33 -10.27 0.17
C ILE A 198 -4.72 -11.14 -1.03
N GLU A 199 -3.92 -12.16 -1.35
CA GLU A 199 -4.21 -13.09 -2.44
C GLU A 199 -5.58 -13.78 -2.26
N ARG A 200 -5.84 -14.37 -1.08
CA ARG A 200 -7.11 -15.08 -0.82
C ARG A 200 -8.34 -14.19 -0.93
N PHE A 201 -8.30 -12.99 -0.37
CA PHE A 201 -9.45 -12.08 -0.40
C PHE A 201 -9.67 -11.51 -1.81
N SER A 202 -8.60 -11.15 -2.51
CA SER A 202 -8.69 -10.72 -3.91
C SER A 202 -9.22 -11.83 -4.81
N ASP A 203 -8.78 -13.07 -4.61
CA ASP A 203 -9.21 -14.24 -5.38
C ASP A 203 -10.70 -14.56 -5.17
N ARG A 204 -11.19 -14.41 -3.94
CA ARG A 204 -12.63 -14.47 -3.66
C ARG A 204 -13.39 -13.36 -4.39
N LYS A 205 -12.94 -12.11 -4.27
CA LYS A 205 -13.60 -10.95 -4.90
C LYS A 205 -13.61 -11.05 -6.42
N ALA A 206 -12.52 -11.53 -7.02
CA ALA A 206 -12.43 -11.73 -8.46
C ALA A 206 -13.53 -12.69 -8.96
N ARG A 207 -13.75 -13.82 -8.26
CA ARG A 207 -14.84 -14.75 -8.61
C ARG A 207 -16.22 -14.15 -8.41
N GLU A 208 -16.44 -13.38 -7.35
CA GLU A 208 -17.68 -12.63 -7.13
C GLU A 208 -17.96 -11.63 -8.27
N MET A 209 -16.92 -11.08 -8.86
CA MET A 209 -16.98 -10.15 -10.00
C MET A 209 -17.07 -10.85 -11.37
N GLY A 210 -17.09 -12.19 -11.42
CA GLY A 210 -17.22 -12.97 -12.65
C GLY A 210 -15.90 -13.36 -13.34
N TYR A 211 -14.74 -13.20 -12.68
CA TYR A 211 -13.47 -13.72 -13.19
C TYR A 211 -13.36 -15.22 -12.85
N GLU A 212 -13.56 -16.09 -13.84
CA GLU A 212 -13.60 -17.55 -13.66
C GLU A 212 -12.28 -18.12 -13.10
N GLU A 213 -11.14 -17.59 -13.55
CA GLU A 213 -9.80 -17.99 -13.08
C GLU A 213 -9.41 -17.35 -11.73
N GLY A 214 -10.30 -16.58 -11.10
CA GLY A 214 -10.05 -15.90 -9.84
C GLY A 214 -9.16 -14.67 -10.01
N ALA A 215 -8.30 -14.38 -9.02
CA ALA A 215 -7.40 -13.23 -9.06
C ALA A 215 -6.19 -13.48 -9.98
N ASP A 216 -6.42 -13.85 -11.22
CA ASP A 216 -5.38 -14.11 -12.22
C ASP A 216 -4.69 -12.80 -12.69
N GLN A 217 -3.91 -12.89 -13.77
CA GLN A 217 -3.25 -11.73 -14.36
C GLN A 217 -4.26 -10.74 -14.96
N ASN A 218 -5.37 -11.21 -15.51
CA ASN A 218 -6.39 -10.34 -16.11
C ASN A 218 -7.08 -9.50 -15.03
N TYR A 219 -7.57 -10.15 -13.96
CA TYR A 219 -8.13 -9.43 -12.81
C TYR A 219 -7.14 -8.42 -12.24
N MET A 220 -5.88 -8.82 -12.05
CA MET A 220 -4.84 -7.93 -11.51
C MET A 220 -4.63 -6.69 -12.40
N MET A 221 -4.54 -6.87 -13.72
CA MET A 221 -4.37 -5.75 -14.65
C MET A 221 -5.60 -4.85 -14.71
N ASP A 222 -6.79 -5.43 -14.61
CA ASP A 222 -8.04 -4.67 -14.59
C ASP A 222 -8.13 -3.80 -13.34
N VAL A 223 -7.92 -4.37 -12.14
CA VAL A 223 -7.94 -3.56 -10.89
C VAL A 223 -6.81 -2.54 -10.85
N PHE A 224 -5.65 -2.86 -11.42
CA PHE A 224 -4.51 -1.93 -11.49
C PHE A 224 -4.78 -0.71 -12.36
N ARG A 225 -5.53 -0.88 -13.46
CA ARG A 225 -5.82 0.20 -14.43
C ARG A 225 -7.16 0.89 -14.18
N TYR A 226 -8.08 0.23 -13.49
CA TYR A 226 -9.41 0.77 -13.25
C TYR A 226 -9.34 2.02 -12.38
N ASN A 227 -10.08 3.05 -12.82
CA ASN A 227 -10.31 4.29 -12.11
C ASN A 227 -11.73 4.75 -12.43
N SER A 228 -12.63 4.82 -11.44
CA SER A 228 -14.01 5.29 -11.67
C SER A 228 -14.06 6.75 -12.11
N ASN A 229 -13.05 7.55 -11.75
CA ASN A 229 -13.07 9.01 -11.85
C ASN A 229 -14.21 9.65 -11.04
N GLU A 230 -14.77 8.94 -10.07
CA GLU A 230 -15.81 9.41 -9.15
C GLU A 230 -15.20 9.58 -7.75
N HIS A 231 -14.31 10.56 -7.60
CA HIS A 231 -13.56 10.79 -6.34
C HIS A 231 -13.74 12.22 -5.76
N ASP A 232 -14.69 12.97 -6.34
CA ASP A 232 -15.06 14.35 -5.99
C ASP A 232 -16.23 14.42 -4.97
#